data_AF-X8DB06-F1
#
_entry.id   AF-X8DB06-F1
#
_cell.length_a   1.000
_cell.length_b   1.000
_cell.length_c   1.000
_cell.angle_alpha   90.00
_cell.angle_beta   90.00
_cell.angle_gamma   90.00
#
_symmetry.space_group_name_H-M   'P 1'
#
loop_
_entity.id
_entity.type
_entity.pdbx_description
1 polymer ?
#
loop_
_entity_poly.entity_id
_entity_poly.type
_entity_poly.pdbx_seq_one_letter_code
_entity_poly.pdbx_strand_id
1 'polypeptide(L)'
;MRAINPLFGTENLRRIEPLLQTLRDVASAVDAKPAQVALAWLISLPGVVAIPGASSVEQLEFNVAAADIELSADARDALTDAARAFRPVPTRRFLTDMVRERLGRR
;
A
#
# COMPACT_ATOMS: atom_id res chain seq x y z
N MET A 1 1.84 0.72 16.47
CA MET A 1 3.15 0.16 16.05
C MET A 1 2.95 -0.88 14.96
N ARG A 2 3.74 -0.84 13.87
CA ARG A 2 3.65 -1.82 12.76
C ARG A 2 3.86 -3.27 13.22
N ALA A 3 4.71 -3.48 14.23
CA ALA A 3 5.04 -4.79 14.78
C ALA A 3 3.85 -5.63 15.28
N ILE A 4 2.76 -4.99 15.71
CA ILE A 4 1.57 -5.68 16.24
C ILE A 4 0.40 -5.68 15.25
N ASN A 5 0.54 -5.05 14.09
CA ASN A 5 -0.52 -4.97 13.11
C ASN A 5 -0.48 -6.20 12.18
N PRO A 6 -1.56 -7.01 12.10
CA PRO A 6 -1.60 -8.22 11.28
C PRO A 6 -1.20 -8.00 9.82
N LEU A 7 -1.48 -6.82 9.25
CA LEU A 7 -1.15 -6.48 7.86
C LEU A 7 0.37 -6.50 7.58
N PHE A 8 1.20 -6.36 8.62
CA PHE A 8 2.66 -6.37 8.51
C PHE A 8 3.29 -7.73 8.87
N GLY A 9 2.48 -8.78 9.08
CA GLY A 9 2.98 -10.14 9.27
C GLY A 9 3.55 -10.75 7.98
N THR A 10 4.55 -11.63 8.08
CA THR A 10 5.28 -12.22 6.93
C THR A 10 4.37 -12.79 5.84
N GLU A 11 3.29 -13.48 6.22
CA GLU A 11 2.34 -14.03 5.25
C GLU A 11 1.56 -12.94 4.51
N ASN A 12 1.16 -11.86 5.19
CA ASN A 12 0.47 -10.75 4.53
C ASN A 12 1.41 -9.93 3.65
N LEU A 13 2.68 -9.78 4.04
CA LEU A 13 3.71 -9.19 3.18
C LEU A 13 3.94 -10.01 1.91
N ARG A 14 3.90 -11.35 1.98
CA ARG A 14 3.93 -12.21 0.79
C ARG A 14 2.68 -12.06 -0.07
N ARG A 15 1.49 -11.95 0.54
CA ARG A 15 0.21 -11.83 -0.18
C ARG A 15 -0.02 -10.48 -0.86
N ILE A 16 0.54 -9.41 -0.32
CA ILE A 16 0.40 -8.07 -0.90
C ILE A 16 1.36 -7.84 -2.07
N GLU A 17 2.37 -8.70 -2.25
CA GLU A 17 3.41 -8.52 -3.26
C GLU A 17 2.89 -8.31 -4.69
N PRO A 18 1.86 -9.02 -5.20
CA PRO A 18 1.32 -8.75 -6.54
C PRO A 18 0.77 -7.32 -6.70
N LEU A 19 0.14 -6.78 -5.65
CA LEU A 19 -0.31 -5.39 -5.64
C LEU A 19 0.87 -4.43 -5.61
N LEU A 20 1.90 -4.71 -4.78
CA LEU A 20 3.09 -3.88 -4.73
C LEU A 20 3.84 -3.89 -6.07
N GLN A 21 3.86 -5.01 -6.78
CA GLN A 21 4.45 -5.10 -8.11
C GLN A 21 3.69 -4.22 -9.10
N THR A 22 2.36 -4.35 -9.16
CA THR A 22 1.51 -3.49 -10.00
C THR A 22 1.76 -2.00 -9.72
N LEU A 23 1.86 -1.63 -8.43
CA LEU A 23 2.16 -0.26 -8.01
C LEU A 23 3.54 0.22 -8.48
N ARG A 24 4.56 -0.64 -8.41
CA ARG A 24 5.91 -0.32 -8.91
C ARG A 24 5.92 -0.16 -10.43
N ASP A 25 5.22 -1.03 -11.16
CA ASP A 25 5.17 -0.97 -12.63
C ASP A 25 4.52 0.32 -13.10
N VAL A 26 3.38 0.71 -12.50
CA VAL A 26 2.73 2.00 -12.79
C VAL A 26 3.63 3.17 -12.42
N ALA A 27 4.29 3.12 -11.26
CA ALA A 27 5.22 4.16 -10.82
C ALA A 27 6.40 4.35 -11.78
N SER A 28 6.95 3.26 -12.32
CA SER A 28 7.97 3.33 -13.36
C SER A 28 7.45 3.93 -14.66
N ALA A 29 6.20 3.61 -15.06
CA ALA A 29 5.61 4.13 -16.29
C ALA A 29 5.38 5.65 -16.27
N VAL A 30 5.15 6.24 -15.09
CA VAL A 30 4.90 7.68 -14.91
C VAL A 30 6.07 8.43 -14.26
N ASP A 31 7.25 7.81 -14.17
CA ASP A 31 8.46 8.34 -13.53
C ASP A 31 8.22 8.95 -12.14
N ALA A 32 7.47 8.23 -11.30
CA ALA A 32 7.12 8.67 -9.96
C ALA A 32 7.52 7.63 -8.90
N LYS A 33 7.43 8.01 -7.62
CA LYS A 33 7.61 7.03 -6.53
C LYS A 33 6.30 6.27 -6.28
N PRO A 34 6.36 4.98 -5.89
CA PRO A 34 5.17 4.17 -5.57
C PRO A 34 4.20 4.82 -4.57
N ALA A 35 4.72 5.53 -3.58
CA ALA A 35 3.88 6.24 -2.61
C ALA A 35 3.10 7.41 -3.23
N GLN A 36 3.69 8.12 -4.20
CA GLN A 36 2.99 9.20 -4.91
C GLN A 36 1.92 8.62 -5.84
N VAL A 37 2.21 7.52 -6.55
CA VAL A 37 1.20 6.84 -7.37
C VAL A 37 0.03 6.33 -6.52
N ALA A 38 0.29 5.76 -5.34
CA ALA A 38 -0.76 5.33 -4.44
C ALA A 38 -1.65 6.50 -3.99
N LEU A 39 -1.04 7.67 -3.72
CA LEU A 39 -1.77 8.88 -3.35
C LEU A 39 -2.56 9.46 -4.53
N ALA A 40 -1.97 9.50 -5.73
CA ALA A 40 -2.61 9.92 -6.99
C ALA A 40 -3.82 9.04 -7.33
N TRP A 41 -3.68 7.71 -7.19
CA TRP A 41 -4.79 6.78 -7.33
C TRP A 41 -5.89 7.08 -6.30
N LEU A 42 -5.54 7.26 -5.02
CA LEU A 42 -6.51 7.50 -3.95
C LEU A 42 -7.34 8.76 -4.19
N ILE A 43 -6.72 9.88 -4.56
CA ILE A 43 -7.43 11.15 -4.82
C ILE A 43 -8.20 11.14 -6.16
N SER A 44 -7.89 10.21 -7.07
CA SER A 44 -8.66 10.03 -8.31
C SER A 44 -10.04 9.39 -8.08
N LEU A 45 -10.27 8.79 -6.90
CA LEU A 45 -11.54 8.14 -6.57
C LEU A 45 -12.63 9.18 -6.25
N PRO A 46 -13.88 8.95 -6.69
CA PRO A 46 -14.96 9.90 -6.48
C PRO A 46 -15.24 10.09 -4.98
N GLY A 47 -15.29 11.35 -4.55
CA GLY A 47 -15.62 11.73 -3.18
C GLY A 47 -14.51 11.46 -2.15
N VAL A 48 -13.28 11.20 -2.59
CA VAL A 48 -12.14 10.98 -1.69
C VAL A 48 -11.29 12.23 -1.55
N VAL A 49 -10.99 12.60 -0.30
CA VAL A 49 -10.02 13.65 0.04
C VAL A 49 -8.92 13.00 0.90
N ALA A 50 -7.68 13.04 0.42
CA ALA A 50 -6.54 12.50 1.15
C ALA A 50 -5.92 13.55 2.08
N ILE A 51 -5.59 13.15 3.31
CA ILE A 51 -4.88 13.98 4.30
C ILE A 51 -3.59 13.25 4.69
N PRO A 52 -2.56 13.24 3.83
CA PRO A 52 -1.32 12.53 4.11
C PRO A 52 -0.54 13.26 5.22
N GLY A 53 0.00 12.48 6.16
CA GLY A 53 0.87 13.04 7.20
C GLY A 53 2.22 13.48 6.64
N ALA A 54 2.73 14.61 7.11
CA ALA A 54 4.08 15.09 6.85
C ALA A 54 4.67 15.64 8.15
N SER A 55 5.88 15.20 8.51
CA SER A 55 6.66 15.72 9.64
C SER A 55 7.79 16.66 9.21
N SER A 56 7.93 16.91 7.90
CA SER A 56 8.91 17.83 7.33
C SER A 56 8.35 18.49 6.06
N VAL A 57 9.00 19.57 5.62
CA VAL A 57 8.61 20.28 4.38
C VAL A 57 8.83 19.39 3.17
N GLU A 58 9.92 18.61 3.15
CA GLU A 58 10.24 17.71 2.04
C GLU A 58 9.17 16.62 1.89
N GLN A 59 8.61 16.12 2.99
CA GLN A 59 7.49 15.17 2.94
C GLN A 59 6.20 15.84 2.44
N LEU A 60 5.95 17.09 2.82
CA LEU A 60 4.82 17.86 2.30
C LEU A 60 4.94 18.03 0.78
N GLU A 61 6.09 18.50 0.29
CA GLU A 61 6.37 18.70 -1.13
C GLU A 61 6.24 17.38 -1.90
N PHE A 62 6.79 16.29 -1.37
CA PHE A 62 6.66 14.96 -1.95
C PHE A 62 5.20 14.50 -2.08
N ASN A 63 4.38 14.74 -1.04
CA ASN A 63 2.97 14.37 -1.03
C ASN A 63 2.15 15.25 -2.00
N VAL A 64 2.42 16.56 -2.06
CA VAL A 64 1.73 17.49 -2.95
C VAL A 64 1.98 17.14 -4.42
N ALA A 65 3.21 16.78 -4.78
CA ALA A 65 3.57 16.39 -6.14
C ALA A 65 2.79 15.16 -6.66
N ALA A 66 2.13 14.37 -5.79
CA ALA A 66 1.24 13.31 -6.23
C ALA A 66 -0.03 13.82 -6.94
N ALA A 67 -0.45 15.06 -6.67
CA ALA A 67 -1.65 15.65 -7.28
C ALA A 67 -1.44 15.96 -8.78
N ASP A 68 -0.19 16.12 -9.21
CA ASP A 68 0.16 16.42 -10.60
C ASP A 68 0.38 15.13 -11.43
N ILE A 69 0.27 13.95 -10.83
CA ILE A 69 0.43 12.67 -11.53
C ILE A 69 -0.87 12.27 -12.22
N GLU A 70 -0.86 12.28 -13.55
CA GLU A 70 -1.94 11.75 -14.36
C GLU A 70 -1.80 10.24 -14.56
N LEU A 71 -2.73 9.47 -13.98
CA LEU A 71 -2.84 8.04 -14.24
C LEU A 71 -3.79 7.78 -15.41
N SER A 72 -3.37 6.93 -16.36
CA SER A 72 -4.26 6.42 -17.40
C SER A 72 -5.43 5.61 -16.79
N ALA A 73 -6.51 5.43 -17.54
CA ALA A 73 -7.64 4.61 -17.08
C ALA A 73 -7.17 3.17 -16.76
N ASP A 74 -6.40 2.58 -17.67
CA ASP A 74 -5.86 1.23 -17.50
C ASP A 74 -4.98 1.10 -16.24
N ALA A 75 -4.14 2.10 -15.95
CA ALA A 75 -3.31 2.11 -14.75
C ALA A 75 -4.16 2.22 -13.47
N ARG A 76 -5.18 3.09 -13.47
CA ARG A 76 -6.11 3.22 -12.34
C ARG A 76 -6.90 1.94 -12.09
N ASP A 77 -7.37 1.30 -13.15
CA ASP A 77 -8.14 0.07 -13.08
C ASP A 77 -7.27 -1.09 -12.61
N ALA A 78 -6.05 -1.23 -13.15
CA ALA A 78 -5.08 -2.24 -12.69
C ALA A 78 -4.76 -2.11 -11.20
N LEU A 79 -4.54 -0.89 -10.70
CA LEU A 79 -4.30 -0.65 -9.27
C LEU A 79 -5.53 -0.98 -8.43
N THR A 80 -6.71 -0.61 -8.91
CA THR A 80 -7.99 -0.89 -8.23
C THR A 80 -8.24 -2.40 -8.14
N ASP A 81 -8.03 -3.13 -9.22
CA ASP A 81 -8.24 -4.57 -9.28
C ASP A 81 -7.24 -5.32 -8.41
N ALA A 82 -5.96 -4.94 -8.46
CA ALA A 82 -4.94 -5.50 -7.59
C ALA A 82 -5.24 -5.22 -6.10
N ALA A 83 -5.72 -4.02 -5.77
CA ALA A 83 -6.11 -3.66 -4.40
C ALA A 83 -7.33 -4.48 -3.94
N ARG A 84 -8.32 -4.68 -4.83
CA ARG A 84 -9.50 -5.51 -4.56
C ARG A 84 -9.19 -6.99 -4.51
N ALA A 85 -8.10 -7.46 -5.11
CA ALA A 85 -7.66 -8.85 -5.04
C ALA A 85 -6.95 -9.20 -3.72
N PHE A 86 -6.37 -8.22 -3.02
CA PHE A 86 -5.69 -8.46 -1.76
C PHE A 86 -6.65 -9.01 -0.68
N ARG A 87 -6.28 -10.14 -0.08
CA ARG A 87 -7.02 -10.80 1.00
C ARG A 87 -6.11 -11.04 2.20
N PRO A 88 -6.17 -10.21 3.25
CA PRO A 88 -5.32 -10.39 4.41
C PRO A 88 -5.69 -11.65 5.18
N VAL A 89 -4.70 -12.24 5.82
CA VAL A 89 -4.88 -13.31 6.80
C VAL A 89 -5.78 -12.80 7.93
N PRO A 90 -6.83 -13.55 8.33
CA PRO A 90 -7.68 -13.17 9.45
C PRO A 90 -6.88 -12.98 10.74
N THR A 91 -7.21 -11.95 11.53
CA THR A 91 -6.52 -11.60 12.77
C THR A 91 -6.35 -12.79 13.73
N ARG A 92 -7.36 -13.68 13.82
CA ARG A 92 -7.28 -14.90 14.64
C ARG A 92 -6.09 -15.79 14.27
N ARG A 93 -5.84 -15.97 12.97
CA ARG A 93 -4.76 -16.82 12.46
C ARG A 93 -3.40 -16.15 12.69
N PHE A 94 -3.34 -14.84 12.47
CA PHE A 94 -2.14 -14.05 12.80
C PHE A 94 -1.75 -14.18 14.29
N LEU A 95 -2.71 -14.09 15.20
CA LEU A 95 -2.44 -14.28 16.64
C LEU A 95 -1.93 -15.70 16.95
N THR A 96 -2.53 -16.73 16.34
CA THR A 96 -2.07 -18.12 16.50
C THR A 96 -0.64 -18.32 15.97
N ASP A 97 -0.33 -17.77 14.80
CA ASP A 97 1.00 -17.88 14.19
C ASP A 97 2.06 -17.14 15.04
N MET A 98 1.75 -15.95 15.57
CA MET A 98 2.65 -15.24 16.50
C MET A 98 2.95 -16.00 17.79
N VAL A 99 1.94 -16.64 18.39
CA VAL A 99 2.14 -17.46 19.60
C VAL A 99 3.01 -18.67 19.27
N ARG A 100 2.75 -19.34 18.14
CA ARG A 100 3.54 -20.48 17.66
C ARG A 100 5.01 -20.08 17.42
N GLU A 101 5.26 -18.96 16.76
CA GLU A 101 6.62 -18.46 16.49
C GLU A 101 7.39 -18.09 17.77
N ARG A 102 6.72 -17.61 18.82
CA ARG A 102 7.35 -17.35 20.13
C ARG A 102 7.65 -18.62 20.90
N LEU A 103 6.78 -19.63 20.82
CA LEU A 103 6.94 -20.90 21.55
C LEU A 103 7.92 -21.87 20.86
N GLY A 104 8.01 -21.86 19.53
CA GLY A 104 8.93 -22.70 18.74
C GLY A 104 10.38 -22.19 18.68
N ARG A 105 10.71 -21.12 19.40
CA ARG A 105 12.05 -20.54 19.50
C ARG A 105 12.81 -21.00 20.76
N ARG A 106 12.43 -22.14 21.33
CA ARG A 106 13.15 -22.86 22.40
C ARG A 106 13.77 -24.13 21.87
#